data_AF-A0A813KN59-F1
#
_entry.id   AF-A0A813KN59-F1
#
_cell.length_a   1.000
_cell.length_b   1.000
_cell.length_c   1.000
_cell.angle_alpha   90.00
_cell.angle_beta   90.00
_cell.angle_gamma   90.00
#
_symmetry.space_group_name_H-M   'P 1'
#
loop_
_entity.id
_entity.type
_entity.pdbx_description
1 polymer ?
#
loop_
_entity_poly.entity_id
_entity_poly.type
_entity_poly.pdbx_seq_one_letter_code
_entity_poly.pdbx_strand_id
1 'polypeptide(L)'
;VLTQSLANPPSPSSLDTANSARTSAAASADGDLSVGAASHTAANKLDSWCSQLNDGGRSAVEVLSLVEAFEMCGKLEDKLFDAASAALSACAKRLDTPEVGRQGNFSFRPELLLPVERLRSSEAPTEPKVLQRLPGLYVLWKPPGWSASVASDEELLPTRGRSQALRDWLREHFGHHPIVQDAGVTHGLVHRLDSQTSGAILWAPSYSGLFAARLQFAARRVCKEYICLCQGHIPVGKLPFRIEAPLLERGGGELGPSRSEVSAMGRQAITEVLDAAHLRCPDGKPLSLAKVRLHTGRTHQIRAHMGYEGYPLVGDPAYGGPSPNWCPRQWLHAWHLRINVPAEGLLDVEVPVPSDLRTVLQKLTAEDATATEKLQEWILSGDASCPSDQGY
;
A
#
# COMPACT_ATOMS: atom_id res chain seq x y z
N VAL A 1 -21.71 6.26 -18.04
CA VAL A 1 -21.12 5.52 -19.19
C VAL A 1 -19.71 5.00 -18.92
N LEU A 2 -19.09 5.25 -17.75
CA LEU A 2 -17.72 4.81 -17.41
C LEU A 2 -17.64 3.62 -16.43
N THR A 3 -18.73 2.85 -16.25
CA THR A 3 -18.73 1.64 -15.41
C THR A 3 -19.59 0.54 -16.04
N GLN A 4 -19.11 -0.06 -17.13
CA GLN A 4 -19.52 -1.42 -17.51
C GLN A 4 -18.29 -2.23 -17.90
N SER A 5 -18.23 -3.47 -17.40
CA SER A 5 -17.10 -4.39 -17.35
C SER A 5 -16.27 -4.18 -16.07
N LEU A 6 -16.30 -5.07 -15.08
CA LEU A 6 -15.74 -6.41 -15.21
C LEU A 6 -16.41 -7.43 -14.27
N ALA A 7 -17.10 -8.41 -14.87
CA ALA A 7 -17.00 -9.84 -14.56
C ALA A 7 -17.45 -10.62 -15.81
N ASN A 8 -16.49 -11.21 -16.54
CA ASN A 8 -16.57 -12.02 -17.78
C ASN A 8 -16.62 -11.30 -19.16
N PRO A 9 -16.08 -11.91 -20.25
CA PRO A 9 -15.57 -11.20 -21.43
C PRO A 9 -16.66 -10.90 -22.49
N PRO A 10 -16.56 -9.81 -23.28
CA PRO A 10 -17.56 -9.49 -24.29
C PRO A 10 -17.21 -10.00 -25.70
N SER A 11 -18.26 -10.24 -26.50
CA SER A 11 -18.28 -10.61 -27.92
C SER A 11 -17.84 -9.47 -28.88
N PRO A 12 -17.53 -9.76 -30.17
CA PRO A 12 -16.63 -8.95 -31.00
C PRO A 12 -17.16 -7.63 -31.59
N SER A 13 -18.30 -7.09 -31.18
CA SER A 13 -18.92 -5.91 -31.83
C SER A 13 -18.79 -4.58 -31.06
N SER A 14 -17.99 -4.52 -29.99
CA SER A 14 -17.88 -3.35 -29.11
C SER A 14 -16.57 -2.54 -29.25
N LEU A 15 -15.73 -2.86 -30.24
CA LEU A 15 -14.39 -2.29 -30.40
C LEU A 15 -14.33 -0.91 -31.11
N ASP A 16 -15.36 -0.50 -31.86
CA ASP A 16 -15.27 0.71 -32.70
C ASP A 16 -15.68 2.02 -32.00
N THR A 17 -16.50 1.96 -30.94
CA THR A 17 -16.96 3.18 -30.24
C THR A 17 -15.96 3.69 -29.20
N ALA A 18 -15.09 2.82 -28.68
CA ALA A 18 -14.09 3.16 -27.66
C ALA A 18 -12.90 3.98 -28.20
N ASN A 19 -12.59 3.85 -29.50
CA ASN A 19 -11.48 4.59 -30.13
C ASN A 19 -11.83 6.04 -30.48
N SER A 20 -13.11 6.38 -30.69
CA SER A 20 -13.56 7.75 -30.99
C SER A 20 -13.60 8.68 -29.76
N ALA A 21 -13.71 8.12 -28.54
CA ALA A 21 -13.72 8.90 -27.29
C ALA A 21 -12.31 9.19 -26.73
N ARG A 22 -11.28 8.44 -27.17
CA ARG A 22 -9.87 8.69 -26.81
C ARG A 22 -9.26 9.84 -27.61
N THR A 23 -9.70 10.04 -28.86
CA THR A 23 -9.25 11.14 -29.72
C THR A 23 -9.80 12.50 -29.29
N SER A 24 -10.95 12.57 -28.63
CA SER A 24 -11.52 13.83 -28.14
C SER A 24 -10.89 14.33 -26.83
N ALA A 25 -10.42 13.45 -25.95
CA ALA A 25 -9.68 13.84 -24.74
C ALA A 25 -8.27 14.35 -25.04
N ALA A 26 -7.61 13.83 -26.09
CA ALA A 26 -6.32 14.32 -26.55
C ALA A 26 -6.39 15.68 -27.28
N ALA A 27 -7.58 16.14 -27.68
CA ALA A 27 -7.78 17.36 -28.45
C ALA A 27 -8.16 18.60 -27.61
N SER A 28 -8.13 18.53 -26.27
CA SER A 28 -8.55 19.64 -25.38
C SER A 28 -7.45 20.13 -24.42
N ALA A 29 -6.19 20.03 -24.85
CA ALA A 29 -5.04 20.57 -24.10
C ALA A 29 -5.00 22.11 -24.01
N ASP A 30 -5.90 22.82 -24.69
CA ASP A 30 -6.09 24.27 -24.57
C ASP A 30 -7.41 24.58 -23.82
N GLY A 31 -7.36 24.64 -22.49
CA GLY A 31 -8.55 25.01 -21.72
C GLY A 31 -8.43 24.85 -20.20
N ASP A 32 -7.56 25.64 -19.56
CA ASP A 32 -7.36 25.66 -18.11
C ASP A 32 -8.63 26.06 -17.32
N LEU A 33 -9.65 26.59 -18.00
CA LEU A 33 -10.98 26.95 -17.46
C LEU A 33 -11.96 25.77 -17.32
N SER A 34 -11.65 24.55 -17.79
CA SER A 34 -12.63 23.45 -17.88
C SER A 34 -12.60 22.45 -16.70
N VAL A 35 -11.46 22.28 -16.03
CA VAL A 35 -11.28 21.17 -15.06
C VAL A 35 -11.69 21.56 -13.64
N GLY A 36 -11.48 22.80 -13.21
CA GLY A 36 -12.00 23.29 -11.91
C GLY A 36 -13.52 23.31 -11.86
N ALA A 37 -14.16 23.70 -12.98
CA ALA A 37 -15.61 23.58 -13.15
C ALA A 37 -16.08 22.11 -13.09
N ALA A 38 -15.29 21.16 -13.59
CA ALA A 38 -15.58 19.73 -13.48
C ALA A 38 -15.48 19.22 -12.03
N SER A 39 -14.50 19.69 -11.25
CA SER A 39 -14.37 19.36 -9.81
C SER A 39 -15.57 19.87 -9.02
N HIS A 40 -15.95 21.13 -9.22
CA HIS A 40 -17.15 21.72 -8.63
C HIS A 40 -18.43 20.99 -9.05
N THR A 41 -18.55 20.64 -10.33
CA THR A 41 -19.70 19.88 -10.85
C THR A 41 -19.73 18.47 -10.27
N ALA A 42 -18.58 17.82 -10.11
CA ALA A 42 -18.46 16.51 -9.48
C ALA A 42 -18.85 16.56 -8.00
N ALA A 43 -18.41 17.60 -7.27
CA ALA A 43 -18.80 17.81 -5.87
C ALA A 43 -20.31 18.01 -5.74
N ASN A 44 -20.91 18.87 -6.57
CA ASN A 44 -22.36 19.08 -6.57
C ASN A 44 -23.14 17.81 -6.98
N LYS A 45 -22.57 16.98 -7.88
CA LYS A 45 -23.13 15.67 -8.24
C LYS A 45 -22.98 14.65 -7.13
N LEU A 46 -21.89 14.67 -6.36
CA LEU A 46 -21.74 13.84 -5.18
C LEU A 46 -22.80 14.17 -4.13
N ASP A 47 -23.09 15.45 -3.89
CA ASP A 47 -24.18 15.84 -2.97
C ASP A 47 -25.54 15.27 -3.43
N SER A 48 -25.81 15.33 -4.74
CA SER A 48 -27.00 14.70 -5.34
C SER A 48 -26.96 13.16 -5.24
N TRP A 49 -25.80 12.56 -5.47
CA TRP A 49 -25.58 11.11 -5.41
C TRP A 49 -25.66 10.59 -3.98
N CYS A 50 -25.21 11.31 -2.96
CA CYS A 50 -25.33 10.95 -1.54
C CYS A 50 -26.78 10.59 -1.15
N SER A 51 -27.75 11.23 -1.80
CA SER A 51 -29.19 10.97 -1.68
C SER A 51 -29.64 9.65 -2.32
N GLN A 52 -28.85 9.13 -3.27
CA GLN A 52 -29.09 7.95 -4.12
C GLN A 52 -28.11 6.79 -3.88
N LEU A 53 -27.05 6.96 -3.06
CA LEU A 53 -26.06 5.92 -2.69
C LEU A 53 -26.70 4.83 -1.78
N ASN A 54 -27.85 4.30 -2.17
CA ASN A 54 -28.64 3.33 -1.41
C ASN A 54 -28.05 1.91 -1.43
N ASP A 55 -27.15 1.59 -2.36
CA ASP A 55 -26.57 0.24 -2.52
C ASP A 55 -25.15 0.16 -1.95
N GLY A 56 -25.06 0.03 -0.62
CA GLY A 56 -23.83 -0.12 0.16
C GLY A 56 -22.67 -0.87 -0.54
N GLY A 57 -21.46 -0.33 -0.39
CA GLY A 57 -20.21 -0.90 -0.92
C GLY A 57 -19.82 -0.41 -2.31
N ARG A 58 -20.68 -0.56 -3.33
CA ARG A 58 -20.38 -0.13 -4.72
C ARG A 58 -20.20 1.39 -4.83
N SER A 59 -21.06 2.12 -4.12
CA SER A 59 -21.00 3.57 -3.96
C SER A 59 -19.67 4.09 -3.42
N ALA A 60 -19.04 3.37 -2.47
CA ALA A 60 -17.78 3.83 -1.88
C ALA A 60 -16.60 3.70 -2.85
N VAL A 61 -16.57 2.64 -3.65
CA VAL A 61 -15.52 2.43 -4.68
C VAL A 61 -15.59 3.52 -5.74
N GLU A 62 -16.79 3.91 -6.18
CA GLU A 62 -16.98 4.98 -7.16
C GLU A 62 -16.51 6.34 -6.63
N VAL A 63 -16.86 6.67 -5.38
CA VAL A 63 -16.40 7.91 -4.73
C VAL A 63 -14.87 7.94 -4.62
N LEU A 64 -14.25 6.84 -4.16
CA LEU A 64 -12.79 6.75 -4.05
C LEU A 64 -12.10 6.84 -5.41
N SER A 65 -12.66 6.21 -6.45
CA SER A 65 -12.14 6.26 -7.81
C SER A 65 -12.23 7.66 -8.42
N LEU A 66 -13.30 8.39 -8.12
CA LEU A 66 -13.47 9.79 -8.52
C LEU A 66 -12.37 10.66 -7.88
N VAL A 67 -12.14 10.51 -6.57
CA VAL A 67 -11.07 11.23 -5.86
C VAL A 67 -9.69 10.88 -6.45
N GLU A 68 -9.39 9.60 -6.68
CA GLU A 68 -8.13 9.15 -7.30
C GLU A 68 -7.94 9.81 -8.67
N ALA A 69 -9.00 9.90 -9.50
CA ALA A 69 -8.93 10.51 -10.82
C ALA A 69 -8.65 12.02 -10.78
N PHE A 70 -9.33 12.77 -9.90
CA PHE A 70 -9.08 14.21 -9.74
C PHE A 70 -7.69 14.50 -9.16
N GLU A 71 -7.25 13.69 -8.20
CA GLU A 71 -5.90 13.78 -7.63
C GLU A 71 -4.82 13.46 -8.68
N MET A 72 -5.04 12.45 -9.52
CA MET A 72 -4.12 12.12 -10.63
C MET A 72 -3.91 13.28 -11.60
N CYS A 73 -4.93 14.12 -11.81
CA CYS A 73 -4.84 15.30 -12.65
C CYS A 73 -4.31 16.55 -11.92
N GLY A 74 -4.02 16.47 -10.61
CA GLY A 74 -3.61 17.62 -9.79
C GLY A 74 -4.73 18.65 -9.61
N LYS A 75 -5.99 18.21 -9.64
CA LYS A 75 -7.19 19.08 -9.64
C LYS A 75 -8.19 18.67 -8.53
N LEU A 76 -7.74 17.90 -7.53
CA LEU A 76 -8.54 17.60 -6.35
C LEU A 76 -8.62 18.86 -5.46
N GLU A 77 -9.81 19.42 -5.36
CA GLU A 77 -10.08 20.59 -4.51
C GLU A 77 -10.64 20.14 -3.15
N ASP A 78 -10.42 20.94 -2.10
CA ASP A 78 -10.90 20.61 -0.75
C ASP A 78 -12.42 20.43 -0.69
N LYS A 79 -13.18 21.22 -1.46
CA LYS A 79 -14.65 21.05 -1.55
C LYS A 79 -15.05 19.66 -2.05
N LEU A 80 -14.36 19.13 -3.07
CA LEU A 80 -14.63 17.79 -3.60
C LEU A 80 -14.20 16.71 -2.59
N PHE A 81 -13.06 16.92 -1.93
CA PHE A 81 -12.57 16.04 -0.87
C PHE A 81 -13.55 15.95 0.30
N ASP A 82 -14.06 17.08 0.78
CA ASP A 82 -15.01 17.15 1.90
C ASP A 82 -16.35 16.50 1.54
N ALA A 83 -16.86 16.74 0.32
CA ALA A 83 -18.06 16.08 -0.17
C ALA A 83 -17.89 14.55 -0.25
N ALA A 84 -16.74 14.08 -0.75
CA ALA A 84 -16.41 12.66 -0.77
C ALA A 84 -16.31 12.06 0.65
N SER A 85 -15.70 12.80 1.59
CA SER A 85 -15.61 12.42 3.00
C SER A 85 -16.99 12.24 3.65
N ALA A 86 -17.90 13.20 3.42
CA ALA A 86 -19.27 13.13 3.90
C ALA A 86 -20.04 11.95 3.28
N ALA A 87 -19.90 11.74 1.97
CA ALA A 87 -20.51 10.63 1.24
C ALA A 87 -20.08 9.27 1.80
N LEU A 88 -18.78 9.08 1.98
CA LEU A 88 -18.19 7.85 2.52
C LEU A 88 -18.62 7.62 3.98
N SER A 89 -18.68 8.68 4.78
CA SER A 89 -19.15 8.61 6.17
C SER A 89 -20.63 8.17 6.24
N ALA A 90 -21.48 8.66 5.34
CA ALA A 90 -22.88 8.24 5.27
C ALA A 90 -23.01 6.77 4.84
N CYS A 91 -22.21 6.32 3.88
CA CYS A 91 -22.13 4.91 3.48
C CYS A 91 -21.68 3.99 4.63
N ALA A 92 -20.61 4.38 5.33
CA ALA A 92 -20.08 3.62 6.45
C ALA A 92 -21.09 3.46 7.58
N LYS A 93 -21.79 4.54 7.98
CA LYS A 93 -22.82 4.49 9.02
C LYS A 93 -23.92 3.45 8.75
N ARG A 94 -24.25 3.17 7.49
CA ARG A 94 -25.23 2.13 7.13
C ARG A 94 -24.66 0.72 7.18
N LEU A 95 -23.37 0.54 6.95
CA LEU A 95 -22.70 -0.76 6.94
C LEU A 95 -22.24 -1.18 8.34
N ASP A 96 -21.89 -0.21 9.19
CA ASP A 96 -21.52 -0.43 10.59
C ASP A 96 -22.74 -0.65 11.51
N THR A 97 -23.99 -0.62 11.00
CA THR A 97 -25.18 -0.90 11.83
C THR A 97 -25.29 -2.39 12.20
N PRO A 98 -25.77 -2.72 13.41
CA PRO A 98 -25.76 -4.09 13.93
C PRO A 98 -26.56 -5.11 13.12
N GLU A 99 -27.51 -4.67 12.30
CA GLU A 99 -28.44 -5.53 11.56
C GLU A 99 -27.80 -6.20 10.33
N VAL A 100 -26.78 -5.57 9.73
CA VAL A 100 -26.13 -6.08 8.51
C VAL A 100 -24.95 -7.01 8.84
N GLY A 101 -24.46 -7.00 10.08
CA GLY A 101 -23.25 -7.73 10.52
C GLY A 101 -23.45 -9.06 11.25
N ARG A 102 -24.69 -9.52 11.50
CA ARG A 102 -24.98 -10.76 12.26
C ARG A 102 -25.47 -11.90 11.37
N GLN A 103 -24.60 -12.51 10.58
CA GLN A 103 -24.85 -13.86 10.02
C GLN A 103 -23.97 -14.96 10.64
N GLY A 104 -23.29 -14.69 11.77
CA GLY A 104 -22.53 -15.71 12.50
C GLY A 104 -22.78 -15.64 14.00
N ASN A 105 -23.16 -16.77 14.61
CA ASN A 105 -23.17 -16.95 16.06
C ASN A 105 -21.71 -17.01 16.56
N PHE A 106 -21.17 -15.89 17.02
CA PHE A 106 -19.85 -15.86 17.66
C PHE A 106 -19.92 -15.11 18.99
N SER A 107 -19.45 -15.75 20.05
CA SER A 107 -19.39 -15.16 21.39
C SER A 107 -18.21 -14.20 21.50
N PHE A 108 -18.51 -12.93 21.75
CA PHE A 108 -17.53 -11.91 22.08
C PHE A 108 -16.76 -12.26 23.37
N ARG A 109 -15.43 -12.14 23.33
CA ARG A 109 -14.56 -12.15 24.51
C ARG A 109 -13.86 -10.79 24.63
N PRO A 110 -14.38 -9.85 25.43
CA PRO A 110 -13.79 -8.50 25.59
C PRO A 110 -12.34 -8.52 26.11
N GLU A 111 -11.92 -9.64 26.70
CA GLU A 111 -10.60 -9.87 27.29
C GLU A 111 -9.47 -10.03 26.25
N LEU A 112 -9.77 -10.07 24.94
CA LEU A 112 -8.82 -10.35 23.84
C LEU A 112 -8.36 -9.11 23.05
N LEU A 113 -8.53 -7.89 23.56
CA LEU A 113 -7.88 -6.73 22.94
C LEU A 113 -6.37 -6.90 23.05
N LEU A 114 -5.70 -7.20 21.93
CA LEU A 114 -4.25 -7.31 21.88
C LEU A 114 -3.62 -6.02 22.44
N PRO A 115 -2.65 -6.13 23.36
CA PRO A 115 -1.96 -4.96 23.85
C PRO A 115 -1.23 -4.28 22.70
N VAL A 116 -1.21 -2.94 22.71
CA VAL A 116 -0.30 -2.18 21.83
C VAL A 116 1.11 -2.54 22.28
N GLU A 117 1.85 -3.26 21.45
CA GLU A 117 3.20 -3.65 21.78
C GLU A 117 4.12 -2.45 21.56
N ARG A 118 4.75 -1.97 22.63
CA ARG A 118 5.88 -1.07 22.47
C ARG A 118 6.98 -1.88 21.77
N LEU A 119 7.49 -1.35 20.66
CA LEU A 119 8.70 -1.85 20.01
C LEU A 119 9.85 -1.81 21.03
N ARG A 120 10.08 -2.94 21.69
CA ARG A 120 11.16 -3.14 22.67
C ARG A 120 12.20 -4.13 22.18
N SER A 121 11.85 -4.97 21.20
CA SER A 121 12.74 -5.96 20.62
C SER A 121 12.97 -5.68 19.14
N SER A 122 14.21 -5.91 18.75
CA SER A 122 14.72 -5.72 17.41
C SER A 122 14.55 -6.99 16.54
N GLU A 123 13.94 -8.03 17.11
CA GLU A 123 13.58 -9.28 16.43
C GLU A 123 12.28 -9.11 15.64
N ALA A 124 12.32 -9.52 14.37
CA ALA A 124 11.13 -9.57 13.54
C ALA A 124 10.10 -10.51 14.19
N PRO A 125 8.84 -10.11 14.32
CA PRO A 125 7.87 -10.99 14.92
C PRO A 125 7.59 -12.17 13.98
N THR A 126 7.34 -13.35 14.52
CA THR A 126 6.97 -14.53 13.72
C THR A 126 5.55 -14.45 13.19
N GLU A 127 4.73 -13.61 13.81
CA GLU A 127 3.34 -13.33 13.47
C GLU A 127 3.07 -11.81 13.46
N PRO A 128 1.97 -11.33 12.87
CA PRO A 128 1.63 -9.92 12.86
C PRO A 128 1.49 -9.36 14.28
N LYS A 129 1.86 -8.10 14.47
CA LYS A 129 1.75 -7.40 15.76
C LYS A 129 1.05 -6.06 15.62
N VAL A 130 0.34 -5.62 16.65
CA VAL A 130 -0.25 -4.27 16.71
C VAL A 130 0.79 -3.28 17.23
N LEU A 131 1.17 -2.30 16.39
CA LEU A 131 2.15 -1.26 16.73
C LEU A 131 1.50 -0.01 17.32
N GLN A 132 0.36 0.40 16.76
CA GLN A 132 -0.40 1.55 17.21
C GLN A 132 -1.88 1.33 16.93
N ARG A 133 -2.74 1.92 17.77
CA ARG A 133 -4.20 1.86 17.63
C ARG A 133 -4.81 3.23 17.88
N LEU A 134 -5.66 3.65 16.95
CA LEU A 134 -6.69 4.67 17.10
C LEU A 134 -8.08 3.98 17.07
N PRO A 135 -9.18 4.67 17.43
CA PRO A 135 -10.51 4.04 17.52
C PRO A 135 -10.92 3.23 16.28
N GLY A 136 -10.67 3.73 15.08
CA GLY A 136 -11.00 3.10 13.80
C GLY A 136 -9.79 2.73 12.95
N LEU A 137 -8.56 2.74 13.48
CA LEU A 137 -7.36 2.40 12.72
C LEU A 137 -6.31 1.67 13.57
N TYR A 138 -5.68 0.68 12.96
CA TYR A 138 -4.60 -0.10 13.54
C TYR A 138 -3.42 -0.12 12.58
N VAL A 139 -2.23 0.18 13.09
CA VAL A 139 -0.98 -0.08 12.38
C VAL A 139 -0.46 -1.43 12.84
N LEU A 140 -0.31 -2.35 11.89
CA LEU A 140 0.23 -3.68 12.13
C LEU A 140 1.67 -3.77 11.62
N TRP A 141 2.54 -4.47 12.35
CA TRP A 141 3.82 -4.93 11.83
C TRP A 141 3.60 -6.26 11.09
N LYS A 142 3.67 -6.25 9.76
CA LYS A 142 3.63 -7.47 8.96
C LYS A 142 5.02 -8.10 8.85
N PRO A 143 5.22 -9.34 9.30
CA PRO A 143 6.47 -10.05 9.01
C PRO A 143 6.53 -10.59 7.58
N PRO A 144 7.72 -10.98 7.09
CA PRO A 144 7.84 -11.66 5.80
C PRO A 144 7.15 -13.03 5.84
N GLY A 145 6.67 -13.50 4.68
CA GLY A 145 5.92 -14.75 4.55
C GLY A 145 4.40 -14.62 4.75
N TRP A 146 3.92 -13.45 5.20
CA TRP A 146 2.50 -13.18 5.42
C TRP A 146 1.84 -12.49 4.23
N SER A 147 0.77 -13.05 3.68
CA SER A 147 0.03 -12.48 2.54
C SER A 147 -1.06 -11.50 3.01
N ALA A 148 -1.03 -10.28 2.46
CA ALA A 148 -2.10 -9.30 2.58
C ALA A 148 -3.09 -9.34 1.39
N SER A 149 -2.95 -10.32 0.48
CA SER A 149 -3.86 -10.48 -0.67
C SER A 149 -5.08 -11.32 -0.28
N VAL A 150 -6.23 -11.00 -0.88
CA VAL A 150 -7.49 -11.74 -0.74
C VAL A 150 -7.58 -12.92 -1.71
N ALA A 151 -6.52 -13.18 -2.48
CA ALA A 151 -6.48 -14.30 -3.42
C ALA A 151 -7.12 -15.57 -2.81
N SER A 152 -7.99 -16.20 -3.60
CA SER A 152 -8.71 -17.41 -3.24
C SER A 152 -7.73 -18.44 -2.69
N ASP A 153 -8.20 -19.29 -1.79
CA ASP A 153 -7.39 -20.31 -1.09
C ASP A 153 -6.55 -21.21 -2.03
N GLU A 154 -6.80 -21.17 -3.35
CA GLU A 154 -6.08 -21.91 -4.40
C GLU A 154 -4.80 -21.25 -4.93
N GLU A 155 -4.56 -19.94 -4.70
CA GLU A 155 -3.32 -19.28 -5.17
C GLU A 155 -2.09 -19.52 -4.26
N LEU A 156 -2.30 -20.20 -3.13
CA LEU A 156 -1.23 -20.66 -2.24
C LEU A 156 -0.57 -21.91 -2.82
N LEU A 157 0.23 -21.76 -3.88
CA LEU A 157 1.12 -22.83 -4.34
C LEU A 157 2.05 -23.28 -3.17
N PRO A 158 2.25 -24.59 -2.96
CA PRO A 158 3.10 -25.11 -1.89
C PRO A 158 4.58 -25.04 -2.30
N THR A 159 5.10 -23.85 -2.54
CA THR A 159 6.54 -23.64 -2.70
C THR A 159 7.14 -23.28 -1.35
N ARG A 160 7.50 -24.33 -0.59
CA ARG A 160 8.25 -24.28 0.68
C ARG A 160 7.69 -23.27 1.71
N GLY A 161 6.68 -23.73 2.44
CA GLY A 161 6.08 -23.02 3.58
C GLY A 161 4.70 -22.48 3.23
N ARG A 162 3.68 -22.83 4.02
CA ARG A 162 2.35 -22.21 3.92
C ARG A 162 2.53 -20.70 4.08
N SER A 163 2.28 -19.90 3.04
CA SER A 163 2.15 -18.45 3.25
C SER A 163 0.95 -18.23 4.17
N GLN A 164 1.19 -17.60 5.31
CA GLN A 164 0.17 -17.34 6.31
C GLN A 164 -0.65 -16.13 5.85
N ALA A 165 -1.97 -16.23 5.83
CA ALA A 165 -2.80 -15.13 5.37
C ALA A 165 -3.10 -14.18 6.52
N LEU A 166 -2.84 -12.88 6.33
CA LEU A 166 -3.14 -11.86 7.33
C LEU A 166 -4.63 -11.83 7.66
N ARG A 167 -5.50 -12.21 6.71
CA ARG A 167 -6.94 -12.37 6.93
C ARG A 167 -7.28 -13.38 8.03
N ASP A 168 -6.54 -14.49 8.10
CA ASP A 168 -6.84 -15.56 9.05
C ASP A 168 -6.41 -15.15 10.46
N TRP A 169 -5.24 -14.52 10.58
CA TRP A 169 -4.81 -13.91 11.85
C TRP A 169 -5.76 -12.81 12.31
N LEU A 170 -6.25 -11.96 11.40
CA LEU A 170 -7.27 -10.97 11.71
C LEU A 170 -8.58 -11.61 12.19
N ARG A 171 -9.04 -12.69 11.53
CA ARG A 171 -10.25 -13.43 11.95
C ARG A 171 -10.10 -14.02 13.34
N GLU A 172 -8.94 -14.60 13.63
CA GLU A 172 -8.63 -15.21 14.91
C GLU A 172 -8.61 -14.17 16.06
N HIS A 173 -7.96 -13.02 15.84
CA HIS A 173 -7.72 -12.03 16.89
C HIS A 173 -8.79 -10.93 16.96
N PHE A 174 -9.43 -10.61 15.84
CA PHE A 174 -10.37 -9.50 15.66
C PHE A 174 -11.72 -9.95 15.08
N GLY A 175 -12.07 -11.24 15.14
CA GLY A 175 -13.30 -11.79 14.56
C GLY A 175 -14.62 -11.19 15.10
N HIS A 176 -14.56 -10.40 16.17
CA HIS A 176 -15.68 -9.62 16.69
C HIS A 176 -16.00 -8.37 15.86
N HIS A 177 -15.06 -7.90 15.04
CA HIS A 177 -15.28 -6.83 14.08
C HIS A 177 -15.89 -7.40 12.79
N PRO A 178 -17.13 -7.03 12.41
CA PRO A 178 -17.82 -7.63 11.26
C PRO A 178 -17.04 -7.50 9.94
N ILE A 179 -16.32 -6.38 9.77
CA ILE A 179 -15.54 -6.10 8.56
C ILE A 179 -14.47 -7.16 8.26
N VAL A 180 -13.99 -7.88 9.28
CA VAL A 180 -13.00 -8.96 9.12
C VAL A 180 -13.56 -10.14 8.34
N GLN A 181 -14.88 -10.30 8.29
CA GLN A 181 -15.53 -11.34 7.48
C GLN A 181 -15.82 -10.89 6.05
N ASP A 182 -15.76 -9.58 5.77
CA ASP A 182 -16.08 -9.02 4.46
C ASP A 182 -14.86 -9.06 3.53
N ALA A 183 -14.82 -10.09 2.68
CA ALA A 183 -13.82 -10.23 1.63
C ALA A 183 -13.92 -9.13 0.56
N GLY A 184 -15.10 -8.55 0.33
CA GLY A 184 -15.34 -7.49 -0.65
C GLY A 184 -14.62 -6.18 -0.30
N VAL A 185 -14.32 -5.98 0.97
CA VAL A 185 -13.49 -4.87 1.47
C VAL A 185 -12.15 -5.33 2.04
N THR A 186 -11.68 -6.49 1.58
CA THR A 186 -10.38 -7.05 1.93
C THR A 186 -10.17 -7.23 3.43
N HIS A 187 -11.22 -7.66 4.15
CA HIS A 187 -11.20 -7.92 5.59
C HIS A 187 -10.80 -6.70 6.44
N GLY A 188 -11.01 -5.48 5.93
CA GLY A 188 -10.62 -4.22 6.57
C GLY A 188 -9.17 -3.79 6.30
N LEU A 189 -8.40 -4.52 5.49
CA LEU A 189 -7.06 -4.07 5.08
C LEU A 189 -7.17 -2.81 4.20
N VAL A 190 -6.48 -1.74 4.60
CA VAL A 190 -6.55 -0.46 3.87
C VAL A 190 -5.68 -0.52 2.61
N HIS A 191 -4.51 -1.13 2.72
CA HIS A 191 -3.58 -1.36 1.62
C HIS A 191 -2.89 -2.73 1.78
N ARG A 192 -2.00 -3.06 0.83
CA ARG A 192 -1.26 -4.33 0.80
C ARG A 192 0.25 -4.11 0.88
N LEU A 193 0.94 -5.17 1.25
CA LEU A 193 2.38 -5.39 1.10
C LEU A 193 2.59 -6.76 0.43
N ASP A 194 3.69 -6.94 -0.29
CA ASP A 194 4.04 -8.25 -0.83
C ASP A 194 4.28 -9.26 0.31
N SER A 195 4.10 -10.55 0.02
CA SER A 195 4.27 -11.62 1.02
C SER A 195 5.63 -11.53 1.71
N GLN A 196 6.71 -11.37 0.94
CA GLN A 196 8.08 -11.26 1.44
C GLN A 196 8.50 -9.84 1.83
N THR A 197 7.63 -8.83 1.67
CA THR A 197 7.89 -7.48 2.22
C THR A 197 7.48 -7.45 3.68
N SER A 198 8.31 -6.84 4.51
CA SER A 198 8.05 -6.66 5.95
C SER A 198 7.73 -5.19 6.26
N GLY A 199 7.10 -4.89 7.39
CA GLY A 199 6.94 -3.52 7.88
C GLY A 199 5.49 -3.10 8.15
N ALA A 200 5.24 -1.79 8.19
CA ALA A 200 3.94 -1.22 8.56
C ALA A 200 2.85 -1.50 7.51
N ILE A 201 1.70 -1.99 7.97
CA ILE A 201 0.47 -2.12 7.18
C ILE A 201 -0.73 -1.61 7.98
N LEU A 202 -1.62 -0.86 7.33
CA LEU A 202 -2.80 -0.27 7.96
C LEU A 202 -4.03 -1.18 7.83
N TRP A 203 -4.72 -1.38 8.95
CA TRP A 203 -5.98 -2.12 9.05
C TRP A 203 -7.06 -1.27 9.72
N ALA A 204 -8.31 -1.41 9.30
CA ALA A 204 -9.45 -0.73 9.88
C ALA A 204 -10.48 -1.75 10.40
N PRO A 205 -10.95 -1.62 11.66
CA PRO A 205 -11.89 -2.52 12.30
C PRO A 205 -13.37 -2.22 11.95
N SER A 206 -13.63 -1.17 11.17
CA SER A 206 -14.96 -0.71 10.77
C SER A 206 -14.95 -0.15 9.35
N TYR A 207 -16.14 -0.05 8.74
CA TYR A 207 -16.27 0.56 7.42
C TYR A 207 -15.96 2.06 7.47
N SER A 208 -16.31 2.72 8.58
CA SER A 208 -15.97 4.13 8.81
C SER A 208 -14.46 4.39 8.74
N GLY A 209 -13.67 3.62 9.50
CA GLY A 209 -12.22 3.73 9.50
C GLY A 209 -11.62 3.36 8.15
N LEU A 210 -12.14 2.30 7.52
CA LEU A 210 -11.64 1.83 6.23
C LEU A 210 -11.82 2.88 5.15
N PHE A 211 -13.03 3.43 5.01
CA PHE A 211 -13.33 4.40 3.97
C PHE A 211 -12.63 5.73 4.21
N ALA A 212 -12.57 6.19 5.47
CA ALA A 212 -11.84 7.41 5.83
C ALA A 212 -10.34 7.28 5.52
N ALA A 213 -9.72 6.13 5.82
CA ALA A 213 -8.33 5.89 5.48
C ALA A 213 -8.12 5.75 3.97
N ARG A 214 -8.95 4.97 3.26
CA ARG A 214 -8.86 4.82 1.79
C ARG A 214 -9.03 6.14 1.05
N LEU A 215 -9.82 7.07 1.59
CA LEU A 215 -9.93 8.43 1.04
C LEU A 215 -8.59 9.16 1.07
N GLN A 216 -7.83 9.07 2.18
CA GLN A 216 -6.49 9.66 2.24
C GLN A 216 -5.54 9.01 1.23
N PHE A 217 -5.62 7.70 1.03
CA PHE A 217 -4.85 6.99 0.01
C PHE A 217 -5.20 7.46 -1.40
N ALA A 218 -6.50 7.60 -1.72
CA ALA A 218 -6.97 8.08 -3.01
C ALA A 218 -6.52 9.53 -3.28
N ALA A 219 -6.52 10.37 -2.25
CA ALA A 219 -6.05 11.75 -2.28
C ALA A 219 -4.51 11.88 -2.14
N ARG A 220 -3.76 10.77 -2.10
CA ARG A 220 -2.29 10.75 -1.93
C ARG A 220 -1.79 11.52 -0.68
N ARG A 221 -2.62 11.63 0.36
CA ARG A 221 -2.31 12.30 1.65
C ARG A 221 -1.67 11.35 2.67
N VAL A 222 -0.90 10.36 2.19
CA VAL A 222 -0.29 9.30 3.00
C VAL A 222 1.21 9.23 2.70
N CYS A 223 2.04 9.28 3.73
CA CYS A 223 3.47 9.00 3.60
C CYS A 223 3.69 7.50 3.77
N LYS A 224 4.30 6.87 2.76
CA LYS A 224 4.73 5.48 2.80
C LYS A 224 6.18 5.42 2.36
N GLU A 225 7.07 5.13 3.30
CA GLU A 225 8.49 5.02 3.00
C GLU A 225 9.00 3.62 3.26
N TYR A 226 9.94 3.27 2.39
CA TYR A 226 10.53 1.96 2.30
C TYR A 226 12.04 2.12 2.29
N ILE A 227 12.70 1.11 2.80
CA ILE A 227 14.12 0.91 2.57
C ILE A 227 14.32 -0.35 1.75
N CYS A 228 15.20 -0.27 0.77
CA CYS A 228 15.52 -1.37 -0.11
C CYS A 228 17.03 -1.45 -0.40
N LEU A 229 17.53 -2.65 -0.66
CA LEU A 229 18.93 -2.88 -1.03
C LEU A 229 18.94 -3.24 -2.51
N CYS A 230 19.56 -2.38 -3.30
CA CYS A 230 19.61 -2.48 -4.76
C CYS A 230 20.99 -2.96 -5.23
N GLN A 231 21.01 -3.70 -6.32
CA GLN A 231 22.24 -3.98 -7.05
C GLN A 231 22.76 -2.71 -7.72
N GLY A 232 24.07 -2.49 -7.67
CA GLY A 232 24.74 -1.36 -8.30
C GLY A 232 24.77 -0.10 -7.43
N HIS A 233 25.52 0.91 -7.89
CA HIS A 233 25.57 2.23 -7.27
C HIS A 233 24.60 3.17 -7.97
N ILE A 234 23.56 3.59 -7.26
CA ILE A 234 22.65 4.65 -7.70
C ILE A 234 23.44 5.97 -7.66
N PRO A 235 23.62 6.71 -8.77
CA PRO A 235 24.44 7.91 -8.80
C PRO A 235 23.94 8.95 -7.81
N VAL A 236 24.81 9.40 -6.90
CA VAL A 236 24.44 10.40 -5.87
C VAL A 236 23.96 11.70 -6.50
N GLY A 237 24.58 12.13 -7.61
CA GLY A 237 24.16 13.32 -8.36
C GLY A 237 22.79 13.22 -9.03
N LYS A 238 22.14 12.04 -9.02
CA LYS A 238 20.77 11.85 -9.50
C LYS A 238 19.74 12.02 -8.38
N LEU A 239 20.13 12.00 -7.11
CA LEU A 239 19.21 11.98 -5.98
C LEU A 239 18.81 13.41 -5.55
N PRO A 240 17.56 13.63 -5.10
CA PRO A 240 16.43 12.70 -5.22
C PRO A 240 15.91 12.66 -6.67
N PHE A 241 15.31 11.53 -7.08
CA PHE A 241 14.62 11.44 -8.38
C PHE A 241 13.34 10.62 -8.31
N ARG A 242 12.49 10.80 -9.31
CA ARG A 242 11.24 10.06 -9.49
C ARG A 242 11.31 9.13 -10.68
N ILE A 243 10.74 7.94 -10.50
CA ILE A 243 10.46 6.97 -11.56
C ILE A 243 8.95 7.06 -11.81
N GLU A 244 8.59 7.74 -12.90
CA GLU A 244 7.20 7.97 -13.34
C GLU A 244 6.87 7.07 -14.54
N ALA A 245 6.92 5.76 -14.30
CA ALA A 245 6.72 4.75 -15.33
C ALA A 245 5.42 3.98 -15.05
N PRO A 246 4.43 3.98 -15.95
CA PRO A 246 3.18 3.25 -15.71
C PRO A 246 3.43 1.73 -15.63
N LEU A 247 2.66 1.05 -14.77
CA LEU A 247 2.80 -0.38 -14.51
C LEU A 247 1.57 -1.14 -14.96
N LEU A 248 1.79 -2.16 -15.80
CA LEU A 248 0.79 -3.13 -16.20
C LEU A 248 0.97 -4.39 -15.36
N GLU A 249 -0.06 -4.77 -14.62
CA GLU A 249 -0.11 -6.04 -13.91
C GLU A 249 -0.47 -7.15 -14.90
N ARG A 250 0.33 -8.21 -14.93
CA ARG A 250 0.12 -9.44 -15.72
C ARG A 250 0.05 -10.65 -14.81
N GLY A 251 -0.66 -11.68 -15.24
CA GLY A 251 -0.92 -12.87 -14.42
C GLY A 251 -2.02 -12.59 -13.38
N GLY A 252 -2.02 -13.39 -12.32
CA GLY A 252 -3.10 -13.46 -11.33
C GLY A 252 -4.12 -14.56 -11.67
N GLY A 253 -4.67 -15.19 -10.64
CA GLY A 253 -5.59 -16.33 -10.79
C GLY A 253 -4.94 -17.51 -11.49
N GLU A 254 -5.68 -18.08 -12.45
CA GLU A 254 -5.25 -19.24 -13.26
C GLU A 254 -4.03 -18.96 -14.15
N LEU A 255 -3.66 -17.68 -14.34
CA LEU A 255 -2.57 -17.26 -15.22
C LEU A 255 -1.20 -17.24 -14.51
N GLY A 256 -1.14 -17.67 -13.25
CA GLY A 256 0.08 -17.72 -12.44
C GLY A 256 0.28 -16.48 -11.55
N PRO A 257 1.44 -16.36 -10.87
CA PRO A 257 1.66 -15.28 -9.92
C PRO A 257 1.65 -13.93 -10.62
N SER A 258 0.90 -12.99 -10.04
CA SER A 258 0.83 -11.62 -10.54
C SER A 258 2.23 -10.97 -10.58
N ARG A 259 2.54 -10.26 -11.66
CA ARG A 259 3.80 -9.53 -11.86
C ARG A 259 3.51 -8.22 -12.58
N SER A 260 4.18 -7.15 -12.17
CA SER A 260 4.07 -5.86 -12.85
C SER A 260 5.22 -5.66 -13.81
N GLU A 261 4.97 -5.00 -14.93
CA GLU A 261 6.01 -4.54 -15.85
C GLU A 261 5.75 -3.10 -16.25
N VAL A 262 6.82 -2.37 -16.58
CA VAL A 262 6.69 -1.02 -17.13
C VAL A 262 6.10 -1.13 -18.53
N SER A 263 4.98 -0.45 -18.74
CA SER A 263 4.25 -0.47 -20.00
C SER A 263 3.42 0.80 -20.15
N ALA A 264 3.39 1.38 -21.34
CA ALA A 264 2.53 2.53 -21.64
C ALA A 264 1.03 2.22 -21.48
N MET A 265 0.64 0.94 -21.49
CA MET A 265 -0.74 0.49 -21.24
C MET A 265 -1.03 0.27 -19.74
N GLY A 266 -0.03 0.52 -18.87
CA GLY A 266 -0.13 0.36 -17.43
C GLY A 266 -0.88 1.50 -16.74
N ARG A 267 -1.16 1.31 -15.45
CA ARG A 267 -1.68 2.37 -14.57
C ARG A 267 -0.52 3.25 -14.11
N GLN A 268 -0.76 4.56 -13.96
CA GLN A 268 0.25 5.49 -13.44
C GLN A 268 0.82 4.97 -12.12
N ALA A 269 2.15 4.96 -12.06
CA ALA A 269 2.92 4.61 -10.88
C ALA A 269 4.06 5.61 -10.71
N ILE A 270 4.24 6.07 -9.47
CA ILE A 270 5.24 7.07 -9.10
C ILE A 270 5.97 6.57 -7.85
N THR A 271 7.27 6.36 -8.02
CA THR A 271 8.20 5.96 -6.95
C THR A 271 9.30 7.00 -6.88
N GLU A 272 9.57 7.55 -5.70
CA GLU A 272 10.60 8.56 -5.48
C GLU A 272 11.75 7.94 -4.70
N VAL A 273 12.96 7.97 -5.26
CA VAL A 273 14.18 7.55 -4.57
C VAL A 273 14.74 8.81 -3.90
N LEU A 274 14.64 8.84 -2.57
CA LEU A 274 15.00 10.01 -1.77
C LEU A 274 16.50 10.09 -1.55
N ASP A 275 17.11 8.94 -1.25
CA ASP A 275 18.50 8.86 -0.83
C ASP A 275 19.08 7.45 -1.09
N ALA A 276 20.40 7.34 -1.18
CA ALA A 276 21.12 6.08 -1.29
C ALA A 276 22.50 6.13 -0.60
N ALA A 277 22.90 5.02 0.01
CA ALA A 277 24.25 4.79 0.52
C ALA A 277 24.95 3.73 -0.34
N HIS A 278 26.18 4.01 -0.79
CA HIS A 278 26.98 3.06 -1.56
C HIS A 278 27.66 2.05 -0.65
N LEU A 279 27.38 0.77 -0.90
CA LEU A 279 27.88 -0.37 -0.16
C LEU A 279 28.54 -1.38 -1.11
N ARG A 280 29.25 -2.34 -0.53
CA ARG A 280 29.71 -3.55 -1.20
C ARG A 280 29.22 -4.79 -0.46
N CYS A 281 28.85 -5.82 -1.22
CA CYS A 281 28.62 -7.15 -0.64
C CYS A 281 29.92 -7.90 -0.36
N PRO A 282 29.86 -9.06 0.34
CA PRO A 282 31.04 -9.85 0.67
C PRO A 282 31.93 -10.26 -0.51
N ASP A 283 31.38 -10.34 -1.72
CA ASP A 283 32.12 -10.63 -2.96
C ASP A 283 32.61 -9.37 -3.71
N GLY A 284 32.48 -8.19 -3.09
CA GLY A 284 33.00 -6.91 -3.57
C GLY A 284 32.12 -6.18 -4.59
N LYS A 285 30.98 -6.74 -5.02
CA LYS A 285 30.10 -6.09 -6.00
C LYS A 285 29.39 -4.86 -5.40
N PRO A 286 29.13 -3.82 -6.22
CA PRO A 286 28.50 -2.58 -5.77
C PRO A 286 27.02 -2.79 -5.44
N LEU A 287 26.56 -2.16 -4.36
CA LEU A 287 25.18 -2.14 -3.90
C LEU A 287 24.78 -0.73 -3.43
N SER A 288 23.48 -0.45 -3.42
CA SER A 288 22.93 0.78 -2.85
C SER A 288 21.85 0.48 -1.82
N LEU A 289 21.98 1.00 -0.61
CA LEU A 289 20.91 1.01 0.38
C LEU A 289 20.08 2.28 0.18
N ALA A 290 18.87 2.15 -0.35
CA ALA A 290 18.06 3.27 -0.80
C ALA A 290 16.82 3.51 0.07
N LYS A 291 16.54 4.79 0.36
CA LYS A 291 15.28 5.28 0.93
C LYS A 291 14.33 5.61 -0.22
N VAL A 292 13.13 5.03 -0.20
CA VAL A 292 12.13 5.13 -1.28
C VAL A 292 10.78 5.56 -0.73
N ARG A 293 10.13 6.53 -1.36
CA ARG A 293 8.76 6.96 -1.05
C ARG A 293 7.80 6.56 -2.17
N LEU A 294 6.64 6.02 -1.78
CA LEU A 294 5.57 5.65 -2.71
C LEU A 294 4.47 6.69 -2.76
N HIS A 295 4.29 7.31 -3.92
CA HIS A 295 3.17 8.23 -4.20
C HIS A 295 1.93 7.50 -4.73
N THR A 296 2.12 6.32 -5.32
CA THR A 296 1.05 5.40 -5.74
C THR A 296 1.22 4.04 -5.06
N GLY A 297 0.38 3.05 -5.35
CA GLY A 297 0.44 1.73 -4.71
C GLY A 297 0.08 0.58 -5.65
N ARG A 298 0.79 0.44 -6.77
CA ARG A 298 0.58 -0.66 -7.72
C ARG A 298 1.26 -1.95 -7.24
N THR A 299 0.78 -3.10 -7.70
CA THR A 299 1.37 -4.41 -7.39
C THR A 299 2.86 -4.40 -7.72
N HIS A 300 3.71 -4.87 -6.81
CA HIS A 300 5.16 -4.96 -7.01
C HIS A 300 5.86 -3.65 -7.44
N GLN A 301 5.28 -2.47 -7.14
CA GLN A 301 5.71 -1.21 -7.75
C GLN A 301 7.20 -0.88 -7.55
N ILE A 302 7.71 -0.92 -6.31
CA ILE A 302 9.13 -0.64 -6.03
C ILE A 302 10.02 -1.63 -6.79
N ARG A 303 9.67 -2.91 -6.77
CA ARG A 303 10.44 -3.99 -7.39
C ARG A 303 10.55 -3.80 -8.90
N ALA A 304 9.42 -3.52 -9.55
CA ALA A 304 9.35 -3.25 -10.98
C ALA A 304 10.08 -1.96 -11.37
N HIS A 305 9.89 -0.86 -10.63
CA HIS A 305 10.54 0.42 -10.92
C HIS A 305 12.05 0.37 -10.74
N MET A 306 12.52 -0.19 -9.63
CA MET A 306 13.95 -0.29 -9.36
C MET A 306 14.64 -1.22 -10.38
N GLY A 307 13.99 -2.33 -10.76
CA GLY A 307 14.48 -3.18 -11.86
C GLY A 307 14.49 -2.47 -13.21
N TYR A 308 13.44 -1.72 -13.55
CA TYR A 308 13.37 -0.91 -14.77
C TYR A 308 14.46 0.16 -14.83
N GLU A 309 14.79 0.78 -13.71
CA GLU A 309 15.84 1.81 -13.60
C GLU A 309 17.26 1.22 -13.62
N GLY A 310 17.40 -0.11 -13.70
CA GLY A 310 18.69 -0.80 -13.72
C GLY A 310 19.28 -1.09 -12.34
N TYR A 311 18.51 -0.89 -11.26
CA TYR A 311 18.93 -1.10 -9.87
C TYR A 311 18.02 -2.12 -9.16
N PRO A 312 17.87 -3.36 -9.67
CA PRO A 312 16.94 -4.33 -9.11
C PRO A 312 17.29 -4.68 -7.66
N LEU A 313 16.29 -5.10 -6.88
CA LEU A 313 16.46 -5.41 -5.46
C LEU A 313 17.28 -6.68 -5.26
N VAL A 314 18.17 -6.68 -4.27
CA VAL A 314 18.85 -7.89 -3.80
C VAL A 314 17.83 -8.86 -3.20
N GLY A 315 17.96 -10.14 -3.54
CA GLY A 315 17.04 -11.21 -3.14
C GLY A 315 15.75 -11.26 -3.97
N ASP A 316 15.67 -10.54 -5.09
CA ASP A 316 14.46 -10.46 -5.92
C ASP A 316 14.69 -10.90 -7.39
N PRO A 317 14.83 -12.22 -7.64
CA PRO A 317 15.10 -12.72 -8.99
C PRO A 317 13.94 -12.49 -9.96
N ALA A 318 12.71 -12.31 -9.46
CA ALA A 318 11.53 -12.04 -10.29
C ALA A 318 11.62 -10.69 -11.05
N TYR A 319 12.47 -9.77 -10.56
CA TYR A 319 12.72 -8.46 -11.17
C TYR A 319 14.18 -8.26 -11.58
N GLY A 320 14.92 -9.36 -11.80
CA GLY A 320 16.30 -9.33 -12.28
C GLY A 320 17.34 -9.09 -11.17
N GLY A 321 16.93 -9.14 -9.91
CA GLY A 321 17.81 -8.98 -8.76
C GLY A 321 18.70 -10.20 -8.48
N PRO A 322 19.89 -10.01 -7.90
CA PRO A 322 20.75 -11.11 -7.53
C PRO A 322 20.15 -11.87 -6.34
N SER A 323 20.33 -13.19 -6.28
CA SER A 323 19.84 -14.02 -5.16
C SER A 323 21.02 -14.66 -4.40
N PRO A 324 21.81 -13.86 -3.67
CA PRO A 324 22.97 -14.38 -2.95
C PRO A 324 22.55 -15.17 -1.71
N ASN A 325 23.36 -16.17 -1.33
CA ASN A 325 23.12 -17.00 -0.15
C ASN A 325 23.07 -16.22 1.18
N TRP A 326 23.66 -15.03 1.22
CA TRP A 326 23.68 -14.17 2.40
C TRP A 326 22.43 -13.31 2.56
N CYS A 327 21.54 -13.23 1.54
CA CYS A 327 20.27 -12.50 1.59
C CYS A 327 19.09 -13.48 1.48
N PRO A 328 18.28 -13.66 2.55
CA PRO A 328 17.31 -14.76 2.61
C PRO A 328 16.06 -14.54 1.74
N ARG A 329 15.74 -13.30 1.38
CA ARG A 329 14.55 -12.89 0.61
C ARG A 329 14.78 -11.54 -0.07
N GLN A 330 13.78 -11.05 -0.79
CA GLN A 330 13.79 -9.68 -1.31
C GLN A 330 14.07 -8.69 -0.16
N TRP A 331 15.11 -7.88 -0.32
CA TRP A 331 15.50 -6.89 0.67
C TRP A 331 14.64 -5.63 0.48
N LEU A 332 13.45 -5.68 1.08
CA LEU A 332 12.46 -4.61 1.07
C LEU A 332 11.71 -4.54 2.40
N HIS A 333 11.60 -3.35 2.96
CA HIS A 333 10.97 -3.10 4.24
C HIS A 333 10.22 -1.77 4.26
N ALA A 334 8.93 -1.80 4.61
CA ALA A 334 8.06 -0.63 4.82
C ALA A 334 8.33 -0.05 6.21
N TRP A 335 9.33 0.83 6.31
CA TRP A 335 9.84 1.29 7.59
C TRP A 335 9.05 2.46 8.16
N HIS A 336 8.34 3.26 7.35
CA HIS A 336 7.59 4.41 7.85
C HIS A 336 6.22 4.54 7.19
N LEU A 337 5.21 4.76 8.03
CA LEU A 337 3.84 5.03 7.62
C LEU A 337 3.31 6.23 8.42
N ARG A 338 2.95 7.30 7.71
CA ARG A 338 2.27 8.46 8.29
C ARG A 338 0.96 8.74 7.57
N ILE A 339 -0.13 8.85 8.32
CA ILE A 339 -1.46 9.19 7.82
C ILE A 339 -2.21 10.01 8.85
N ASN A 340 -2.81 11.12 8.41
CA ASN A 340 -3.76 11.88 9.21
C ASN A 340 -5.18 11.58 8.72
N VAL A 341 -6.01 11.00 9.58
CA VAL A 341 -7.42 10.77 9.30
C VAL A 341 -8.24 11.69 10.21
N PRO A 342 -8.94 12.71 9.70
CA PRO A 342 -9.54 13.77 10.54
C PRO A 342 -10.44 13.28 11.68
N ALA A 343 -11.17 12.17 11.49
CA ALA A 343 -12.04 11.60 12.52
C ALA A 343 -11.31 10.72 13.54
N GLU A 344 -10.07 10.31 13.26
CA GLU A 344 -9.30 9.34 14.06
C GLU A 344 -8.08 9.99 14.72
N GLY A 345 -7.37 10.86 14.00
CA GLY A 345 -6.12 11.49 14.40
C GLY A 345 -4.95 11.19 13.45
N LEU A 346 -3.76 11.59 13.89
CA LEU A 346 -2.49 11.33 13.21
C LEU A 346 -1.91 9.98 13.67
N LEU A 347 -1.62 9.11 12.71
CA LEU A 347 -0.75 7.95 12.87
C LEU A 347 0.60 8.27 12.24
N ASP A 348 1.67 7.99 12.96
CA ASP A 348 3.04 8.21 12.52
C ASP A 348 3.93 7.14 13.13
N VAL A 349 4.16 6.07 12.37
CA VAL A 349 4.81 4.86 12.88
C VAL A 349 6.06 4.57 12.08
N GLU A 350 7.17 4.41 12.80
CA GLU A 350 8.40 3.83 12.31
C GLU A 350 8.49 2.36 12.76
N VAL A 351 8.90 1.48 11.85
CA VAL A 351 9.10 0.07 12.09
C VAL A 351 10.59 -0.23 11.94
N PRO A 352 11.23 -0.82 12.96
CA PRO A 352 12.64 -1.15 12.89
C PRO A 352 12.91 -2.19 11.80
N VAL A 353 14.10 -2.09 11.20
CA VAL A 353 14.55 -3.10 10.24
C VAL A 353 14.60 -4.46 10.94
N PRO A 354 13.89 -5.48 10.43
CA PRO A 354 13.82 -6.79 11.07
C PRO A 354 15.18 -7.50 11.08
N SER A 355 15.40 -8.36 12.06
CA SER A 355 16.68 -9.05 12.31
C SER A 355 17.22 -9.81 11.10
N ASP A 356 16.35 -10.41 10.28
CA ASP A 356 16.71 -11.12 9.05
C ASP A 356 17.38 -10.18 8.02
N LEU A 357 16.85 -8.96 7.84
CA LEU A 357 17.42 -7.94 6.98
C LEU A 357 18.61 -7.22 7.62
N ARG A 358 18.60 -7.02 8.94
CA ARG A 358 19.72 -6.40 9.66
C ARG A 358 20.98 -7.26 9.58
N THR A 359 20.83 -8.58 9.69
CA THR A 359 21.93 -9.54 9.53
C THR A 359 22.56 -9.46 8.13
N VAL A 360 21.79 -9.05 7.11
CA VAL A 360 22.35 -8.75 5.78
C VAL A 360 23.21 -7.49 5.83
N LEU A 361 22.69 -6.40 6.40
CA LEU A 361 23.41 -5.12 6.50
C LEU A 361 24.76 -5.26 7.22
N GLN A 362 24.82 -6.06 8.28
CA GLN A 362 26.04 -6.32 9.04
C GLN A 362 27.15 -7.02 8.23
N LYS A 363 26.80 -7.63 7.08
CA LYS A 363 27.76 -8.28 6.17
C LYS A 363 28.27 -7.35 5.06
N LEU A 364 27.74 -6.14 4.98
CA LEU A 364 28.07 -5.18 3.92
C LEU A 364 29.14 -4.20 4.39
N THR A 365 29.96 -3.74 3.45
CA THR A 365 30.99 -2.73 3.71
C THR A 365 30.56 -1.41 3.06
N ALA A 366 30.58 -0.32 3.82
CA ALA A 366 30.32 1.02 3.28
C ALA A 366 31.51 1.55 2.48
N GLU A 367 31.26 2.30 1.41
CA GLU A 367 32.31 2.84 0.53
C GLU A 367 32.90 4.16 1.04
N ASP A 368 32.15 4.89 1.88
CA ASP A 368 32.57 6.16 2.47
C ASP A 368 31.97 6.38 3.87
N ALA A 369 32.35 7.49 4.51
CA ALA A 369 31.88 7.85 5.85
C ALA A 369 30.36 8.10 5.90
N THR A 370 29.80 8.78 4.90
CA THR A 370 28.36 9.05 4.79
C THR A 370 27.56 7.75 4.68
N ALA A 371 28.04 6.80 3.88
CA ALA A 371 27.46 5.48 3.73
C ALA A 371 27.59 4.66 5.03
N THR A 372 28.68 4.86 5.79
CA THR A 372 28.86 4.24 7.11
C THR A 372 27.81 4.73 8.09
N GLU A 373 27.59 6.04 8.17
CA GLU A 373 26.58 6.65 9.04
C GLU A 373 25.17 6.13 8.70
N LYS A 374 24.79 6.16 7.42
CA LYS A 374 23.51 5.64 6.95
C LYS A 374 23.35 4.14 7.22
N LEU A 375 24.40 3.34 7.01
CA LEU A 375 24.35 1.92 7.31
C LEU A 375 24.13 1.67 8.81
N GLN A 376 24.82 2.42 9.67
CA GLN A 376 24.67 2.32 11.13
C GLN A 376 23.29 2.79 11.60
N GLU A 377 22.72 3.86 11.03
CA GLU A 377 21.34 4.31 11.30
C GLU A 377 20.36 3.12 11.19
N TRP A 378 20.46 2.34 10.11
CA TRP A 378 19.55 1.23 9.87
C TRP A 378 19.85 -0.02 10.69
N ILE A 379 21.12 -0.28 10.99
CA ILE A 379 21.50 -1.36 11.90
C ILE A 379 20.99 -1.06 13.32
N LEU A 380 21.12 0.19 13.78
CA LEU A 380 20.75 0.63 15.11
C LEU A 380 19.27 1.00 15.25
N SER A 381 18.54 1.23 14.15
CA SER A 381 17.08 1.47 14.17
C SER A 381 16.30 0.38 14.91
N GLY A 382 16.86 -0.83 15.03
CA GLY A 382 16.33 -1.92 15.83
C GLY A 382 16.29 -1.68 17.34
N ASP A 383 17.15 -0.80 17.84
CA ASP A 383 17.35 -0.57 19.28
C ASP A 383 16.73 0.77 19.74
N ALA A 384 16.24 1.58 18.80
CA ALA A 384 15.60 2.85 19.09
C ALA A 384 14.19 2.63 19.64
N SER A 385 14.01 2.84 20.95
CA SER A 385 12.71 2.98 21.56
C SER A 385 11.95 4.12 20.89
N CYS A 386 10.76 3.83 20.35
CA CYS A 386 9.80 4.83 19.85
C CYS A 386 9.70 6.00 20.84
N PRO A 387 9.89 7.27 20.42
CA PRO A 387 9.75 8.41 21.31
C PRO A 387 8.36 8.40 21.94
N SER A 388 8.34 8.53 23.26
CA SER A 388 7.15 8.59 24.10
C SER A 388 6.11 9.56 23.57
N ASP A 389 4.85 9.11 23.53
CA ASP A 389 3.67 9.96 23.75
C ASP A 389 3.97 10.94 24.90
N GLN A 390 4.20 12.20 24.58
CA GLN A 390 3.80 13.27 25.49
C GLN A 390 2.30 13.42 25.31
N GLY A 391 1.57 12.89 26.29
CA GLY A 391 0.13 12.74 26.23
C GLY A 391 -0.62 14.03 25.92
N TYR A 392 -1.74 13.86 25.22
CA TYR A 392 -2.87 14.77 25.19
C TYR A 392 -4.16 13.98 25.36
#